data_AF-A0A845ZN12-F1
#
_entry.id   AF-A0A845ZN12-F1
#
_cell.length_a   1.000
_cell.length_b   1.000
_cell.length_c   1.000
_cell.angle_alpha   90.00
_cell.angle_beta   90.00
_cell.angle_gamma   90.00
#
_symmetry.space_group_name_H-M   'P 1'
#
loop_
_entity.id
_entity.type
_entity.pdbx_description
1 polymer ?
#
loop_
_entity_poly.entity_id
_entity_poly.type
_entity_poly.pdbx_seq_one_letter_code
_entity_poly.pdbx_strand_id
1 'polypeptide(L)'
;MVMPTDLTANSTQPKTDNLGLWQQIKEDWKAHGCDWTKPGFRAVAVQRFGVWRMNIEPKLLRAPFSILYRALYRKVRNTYGIELPYTVKLGRRVIIEHQSGIVIHGDCTIGDDTILRQGVTLG
;
A
#
# COMPACT_ATOMS: atom_id res chain seq x y z
N MET A 1 -45.02 -0.31 5.96
CA MET A 1 -44.11 0.62 6.66
C MET A 1 -42.90 -0.19 7.08
N VAL A 2 -41.87 -0.25 6.23
CA VAL A 2 -40.67 -1.05 6.47
C VAL A 2 -39.70 -0.16 7.24
N MET A 3 -39.30 -0.59 8.44
CA MET A 3 -38.32 0.12 9.27
C MET A 3 -36.97 0.15 8.54
N PRO A 4 -36.27 1.30 8.49
CA PRO A 4 -34.89 1.31 8.03
C PRO A 4 -34.04 0.52 9.04
N THR A 5 -33.34 -0.50 8.55
CA THR A 5 -32.30 -1.21 9.30
C THR A 5 -31.14 -0.23 9.51
N ASP A 6 -31.00 0.26 10.74
CA ASP A 6 -29.82 1.01 11.16
C ASP A 6 -28.60 0.09 11.10
N LEU A 7 -27.91 0.09 9.95
CA LEU A 7 -26.57 -0.45 9.79
C LEU A 7 -25.63 0.48 10.56
N THR A 8 -25.60 0.37 11.88
CA THR A 8 -24.46 0.84 12.67
C THR A 8 -23.28 -0.05 12.31
N ALA A 9 -22.62 0.28 11.20
CA ALA A 9 -21.31 -0.24 10.90
C ALA A 9 -20.45 0.05 12.13
N ASN A 10 -20.07 -1.01 12.84
CA ASN A 10 -19.07 -0.94 13.90
C ASN A 10 -17.81 -0.36 13.26
N SER A 11 -17.66 0.96 13.36
CA SER A 11 -16.43 1.66 13.05
C SER A 11 -15.46 1.38 14.19
N THR A 12 -15.03 0.12 14.29
CA THR A 12 -13.81 -0.24 14.99
C THR A 12 -12.70 0.41 14.17
N GLN A 13 -12.45 1.69 14.43
CA GLN A 13 -11.29 2.39 13.90
C GLN A 13 -10.09 1.50 14.22
N PRO A 14 -9.42 0.89 13.22
CA PRO A 14 -8.31 0.02 13.50
C PRO A 14 -7.28 0.85 14.27
N LYS A 15 -6.91 0.34 15.44
CA LYS A 15 -5.86 0.89 16.29
C LYS A 15 -4.65 1.10 15.38
N THR A 16 -4.33 2.34 15.05
CA THR A 16 -3.12 2.69 14.31
C THR A 16 -1.95 2.50 15.26
N ASP A 17 -1.59 1.25 15.52
CA ASP A 17 -0.29 0.91 16.08
C ASP A 17 0.72 1.46 15.07
N ASN A 18 1.42 2.53 15.45
CA ASN A 18 2.34 3.24 14.58
C ASN A 18 3.60 2.36 14.39
N LEU A 19 3.49 1.35 13.54
CA LEU A 19 4.54 0.37 13.28
C LEU A 19 5.66 1.02 12.48
N GLY A 20 6.90 0.67 12.84
CA GLY A 20 8.06 1.06 12.04
C GLY A 20 8.03 0.42 10.64
N LEU A 21 8.72 1.03 9.68
CA LEU A 21 8.81 0.53 8.30
C LEU A 21 9.16 -0.97 8.24
N TRP A 22 10.16 -1.40 9.01
CA TRP A 22 10.61 -2.79 9.04
C TRP A 22 9.55 -3.77 9.55
N GLN A 23 8.73 -3.35 10.51
CA GLN A 23 7.63 -4.18 11.01
C GLN A 23 6.54 -4.31 9.94
N GLN A 24 6.20 -3.21 9.26
CA GLN A 24 5.24 -3.23 8.14
C GLN A 24 5.75 -4.14 7.02
N ILE A 25 7.01 -3.99 6.58
CA ILE A 25 7.60 -4.86 5.54
C ILE A 25 7.62 -6.32 5.97
N LYS A 26 7.92 -6.62 7.25
CA LYS A 26 7.92 -8.00 7.76
C LYS A 26 6.52 -8.61 7.76
N GLU A 27 5.49 -7.84 8.11
CA GLU A 27 4.10 -8.27 8.01
C GLU A 27 3.71 -8.52 6.54
N ASP A 28 4.01 -7.58 5.66
CA ASP A 28 3.69 -7.67 4.24
C ASP A 28 4.45 -8.86 3.59
N TRP A 29 5.69 -9.14 4.00
CA TRP A 29 6.47 -10.29 3.51
C TRP A 29 5.82 -11.61 3.89
N LYS A 30 5.36 -11.74 5.15
CA LYS A 30 4.62 -12.93 5.60
C LYS A 30 3.28 -13.07 4.88
N ALA A 31 2.53 -11.97 4.71
CA ALA A 31 1.25 -11.96 4.02
C ALA A 31 1.37 -12.41 2.56
N HIS A 32 2.50 -12.07 1.91
CA HIS A 32 2.81 -12.52 0.56
C HIS A 32 3.49 -13.91 0.51
N GLY A 33 3.40 -14.71 1.58
CA GLY A 33 3.94 -16.07 1.60
C GLY A 33 5.46 -16.15 1.61
N CYS A 34 6.11 -15.17 2.24
CA CYS A 34 7.57 -15.10 2.41
C CYS A 34 8.36 -15.04 1.09
N ASP A 35 7.74 -14.58 0.01
CA ASP A 35 8.35 -14.52 -1.32
C ASP A 35 8.55 -13.08 -1.79
N TRP A 36 9.80 -12.64 -1.81
CA TRP A 36 10.18 -11.30 -2.24
C TRP A 36 10.13 -11.10 -3.77
N THR A 37 10.02 -12.18 -4.53
CA THR A 37 9.94 -12.14 -6.00
C THR A 37 8.56 -11.72 -6.49
N LYS A 38 7.53 -11.83 -5.64
CA LYS A 38 6.16 -11.46 -5.95
C LYS A 38 6.04 -9.97 -6.31
N PRO A 39 5.49 -9.64 -7.50
CA PRO A 39 5.23 -8.26 -7.92
C PRO A 39 4.42 -7.45 -6.91
N GLY A 40 3.37 -8.07 -6.34
CA GLY A 40 2.50 -7.44 -5.34
C GLY A 40 3.25 -7.03 -4.07
N PHE A 41 4.10 -7.92 -3.54
CA PHE A 41 4.93 -7.60 -2.38
C PHE A 41 5.87 -6.43 -2.67
N ARG A 42 6.53 -6.44 -3.83
CA ARG A 42 7.43 -5.36 -4.25
C ARG A 42 6.70 -4.02 -4.37
N ALA A 43 5.48 -4.02 -4.89
CA ALA A 43 4.65 -2.83 -4.98
C ALA A 43 4.31 -2.27 -3.59
N VAL A 44 3.83 -3.12 -2.68
CA VAL A 44 3.52 -2.73 -1.30
C VAL A 44 4.77 -2.23 -0.59
N ALA A 45 5.90 -2.94 -0.65
CA ALA A 45 7.15 -2.53 -0.03
C ALA A 45 7.65 -1.16 -0.53
N VAL A 46 7.52 -0.89 -1.83
CA VAL A 46 7.88 0.42 -2.42
C VAL A 46 6.94 1.52 -1.95
N GLN A 47 5.63 1.25 -1.82
CA GLN A 47 4.67 2.18 -1.24
C GLN A 47 5.04 2.52 0.20
N ARG A 48 5.32 1.50 1.04
CA ARG A 48 5.74 1.64 2.45
C ARG A 48 7.00 2.47 2.58
N PHE A 49 8.01 2.19 1.76
CA PHE A 49 9.24 2.99 1.69
C PHE A 49 8.96 4.44 1.29
N GLY A 50 8.05 4.64 0.34
CA GLY A 50 7.58 5.95 -0.10
C GLY A 50 6.91 6.77 1.00
N VAL A 51 6.16 6.12 1.89
CA VAL A 51 5.59 6.74 3.08
C VAL A 51 6.69 7.05 4.11
N TRP A 52 7.53 6.07 4.43
CA TRP A 52 8.60 6.22 5.41
C TRP A 52 9.55 7.38 5.09
N ARG A 53 9.93 7.58 3.82
CA ARG A 53 10.80 8.72 3.44
C ARG A 53 10.18 10.08 3.78
N MET A 54 8.86 10.18 3.93
CA MET A 54 8.20 11.42 4.30
C MET A 54 8.40 11.78 5.77
N ASN A 55 8.82 10.82 6.61
CA ASN A 55 9.19 11.05 8.00
C ASN A 55 10.60 11.66 8.14
N ILE A 56 11.37 11.77 7.06
CA ILE A 56 12.68 12.44 7.05
C ILE A 56 12.44 13.95 6.91
N GLU A 57 12.60 14.70 8.00
CA GLU A 57 12.32 16.14 8.04
C GLU A 57 13.24 16.96 7.12
N PRO A 58 14.58 16.74 7.09
CA PRO A 58 15.44 17.56 6.25
C PRO A 58 15.26 17.21 4.78
N LYS A 59 14.77 18.17 3.99
CA LYS A 59 14.51 17.98 2.55
C LYS A 59 15.74 17.51 1.77
N LEU A 60 16.93 17.96 2.16
CA LEU A 60 18.19 17.57 1.52
C LEU A 60 18.51 16.10 1.78
N LEU A 61 18.33 15.62 3.02
CA LEU A 61 18.48 14.20 3.35
C LEU A 61 17.40 13.34 2.69
N ARG A 62 16.19 13.88 2.49
CA ARG A 62 15.09 13.19 1.80
C ARG A 62 15.31 13.05 0.29
N ALA A 63 16.10 13.93 -0.33
CA ALA A 63 16.30 13.98 -1.78
C ALA A 63 16.77 12.63 -2.38
N PRO A 64 17.85 11.98 -1.91
CA PRO A 64 18.29 10.70 -2.45
C PRO A 64 17.22 9.60 -2.31
N PHE A 65 16.55 9.50 -1.16
CA PHE A 65 15.46 8.54 -0.96
C PHE A 65 14.26 8.81 -1.87
N SER A 66 13.99 10.09 -2.17
CA SER A 66 12.92 10.47 -3.10
C SER A 66 13.24 10.08 -4.54
N ILE A 67 14.51 10.20 -4.96
CA ILE A 67 14.97 9.74 -6.26
C ILE A 67 14.85 8.21 -6.35
N LEU A 68 15.31 7.51 -5.31
CA LEU A 68 15.21 6.06 -5.20
C LEU A 68 13.75 5.59 -5.26
N TYR A 69 12.86 6.20 -4.47
CA TYR A 69 11.42 5.90 -4.50
C TYR A 69 10.85 6.08 -5.91
N ARG A 70 11.13 7.19 -6.59
CA ARG A 70 10.63 7.45 -7.95
C ARG A 70 11.15 6.42 -8.95
N ALA A 71 12.40 5.97 -8.82
CA ALA A 71 12.95 4.92 -9.66
C ALA A 71 12.25 3.57 -9.41
N LEU A 72 12.10 3.19 -8.16
CA LEU A 72 11.42 1.95 -7.76
C LEU A 72 9.94 1.93 -8.15
N TYR A 73 9.22 3.05 -7.91
CA TYR A 73 7.82 3.21 -8.30
C TYR A 73 7.64 3.04 -9.81
N ARG A 74 8.48 3.71 -10.61
CA ARG A 74 8.44 3.54 -12.08
C ARG A 74 8.76 2.13 -12.52
N LYS A 75 9.70 1.44 -11.85
CA LYS A 75 10.01 0.03 -12.10
C LYS A 75 8.78 -0.84 -11.83
N VAL A 76 8.13 -0.68 -10.66
CA VAL A 76 6.92 -1.43 -10.30
C VAL A 76 5.80 -1.18 -11.31
N ARG A 77 5.51 0.09 -11.61
CA ARG A 77 4.48 0.46 -12.59
C ARG A 77 4.76 -0.12 -13.96
N ASN A 78 5.95 0.11 -14.50
CA ASN A 78 6.26 -0.22 -15.89
C ASN A 78 6.50 -1.73 -16.09
N THR A 79 7.02 -2.45 -15.09
CA THR A 79 7.31 -3.89 -15.21
C THR A 79 6.14 -4.75 -14.77
N TYR A 80 5.39 -4.34 -13.73
CA TYR A 80 4.30 -5.15 -13.17
C TYR A 80 2.91 -4.63 -13.53
N GLY A 81 2.78 -3.40 -14.03
CA GLY A 81 1.46 -2.80 -14.29
C GLY A 81 0.66 -2.57 -13.02
N ILE A 82 1.35 -2.21 -11.92
CA ILE A 82 0.76 -1.90 -10.62
C ILE A 82 1.07 -0.43 -10.28
N GLU A 83 0.03 0.40 -10.22
CA GLU A 83 0.12 1.80 -9.79
C GLU A 83 -0.38 1.93 -8.36
N LEU A 84 0.58 1.98 -7.43
CA LEU A 84 0.33 2.16 -6.01
C LEU A 84 1.20 3.31 -5.47
N PRO A 85 0.72 4.56 -5.53
CA PRO A 85 1.50 5.70 -5.08
C PRO A 85 1.58 5.77 -3.55
N TYR A 86 2.67 6.34 -3.02
CA TYR A 86 2.90 6.51 -1.58
C TYR A 86 1.83 7.37 -0.86
N THR A 87 1.03 8.13 -1.59
CA THR A 87 -0.03 8.98 -1.02
C THR A 87 -1.25 8.17 -0.57
N VAL A 88 -1.42 6.97 -1.12
CA VAL A 88 -2.52 6.05 -0.74
C VAL A 88 -2.42 5.73 0.73
N LYS A 89 -3.54 5.84 1.44
CA LYS A 89 -3.67 5.38 2.83
C LYS A 89 -3.84 3.86 2.81
N LEU A 90 -2.71 3.15 2.85
CA LEU A 90 -2.66 1.70 2.77
C LEU A 90 -2.67 1.06 4.18
N GLY A 91 -3.71 0.28 4.49
CA GLY A 91 -3.83 -0.52 5.71
C GLY A 91 -2.81 -1.65 5.79
N ARG A 92 -2.82 -2.45 6.86
CA ARG A 92 -1.85 -3.52 7.15
C ARG A 92 -2.15 -4.79 6.35
N ARG A 93 -1.10 -5.54 5.99
CA ARG A 93 -1.22 -6.87 5.34
C ARG A 93 -2.07 -6.82 4.07
N VAL A 94 -2.04 -5.71 3.34
CA VAL A 94 -2.70 -5.61 2.04
C VAL A 94 -1.94 -6.48 1.05
N ILE A 95 -2.66 -7.37 0.38
CA ILE A 95 -2.11 -8.33 -0.56
C ILE A 95 -2.50 -7.89 -1.97
N ILE A 96 -1.52 -7.88 -2.87
CA ILE A 96 -1.78 -7.73 -4.30
C ILE A 96 -1.50 -9.08 -4.97
N GLU A 97 -2.58 -9.76 -5.36
CA GLU A 97 -2.55 -11.03 -6.08
C GLU A 97 -2.62 -10.83 -7.58
N HIS A 98 -1.69 -11.46 -8.30
CA HIS A 98 -1.50 -11.34 -9.74
C HIS A 98 -1.14 -9.91 -10.19
N GLN A 99 -0.15 -9.81 -11.07
CA GLN A 99 0.27 -8.53 -11.63
C GLN A 99 -0.66 -8.07 -12.77
N SER A 100 -0.46 -6.82 -13.20
CA SER A 100 -1.07 -6.17 -14.37
C SER A 100 -2.47 -5.58 -14.18
N GLY A 101 -2.63 -4.36 -14.69
CA GLY A 101 -3.91 -3.65 -14.76
C GLY A 101 -4.43 -3.16 -13.41
N ILE A 102 -3.55 -2.93 -12.43
CA ILE A 102 -3.95 -2.42 -11.11
C ILE A 102 -3.65 -0.93 -11.04
N VAL A 103 -4.68 -0.10 -10.89
CA VAL A 103 -4.56 1.36 -10.83
C VAL A 103 -5.24 1.90 -9.57
N ILE A 104 -4.48 2.54 -8.69
CA ILE A 104 -4.99 3.07 -7.42
C ILE A 104 -4.70 4.56 -7.36
N HIS A 105 -5.76 5.37 -7.26
CA HIS A 105 -5.67 6.81 -7.13
C HIS A 105 -5.03 7.22 -5.79
N GLY A 106 -4.34 8.36 -5.80
CA GLY A 106 -3.53 8.82 -4.68
C GLY A 106 -4.31 9.11 -3.40
N ASP A 107 -5.60 9.41 -3.50
CA ASP A 107 -6.49 9.73 -2.38
C ASP A 107 -7.27 8.52 -1.85
N CYS A 108 -7.08 7.33 -2.44
CA CYS A 108 -7.75 6.12 -1.98
C CYS A 108 -7.30 5.73 -0.56
N THR A 109 -8.24 5.16 0.18
CA THR A 109 -7.98 4.51 1.48
C THR A 109 -8.32 3.03 1.34
N ILE A 110 -7.34 2.17 1.62
CA ILE A 110 -7.46 0.72 1.57
C ILE A 110 -7.30 0.19 2.99
N GLY A 111 -8.24 -0.62 3.45
CA GLY A 111 -8.25 -1.18 4.80
C GLY A 111 -7.22 -2.29 5.02
N ASP A 112 -7.11 -2.73 6.26
CA ASP A 112 -6.31 -3.89 6.66
C ASP A 112 -6.83 -5.18 5.99
N ASP A 113 -5.92 -6.15 5.78
CA ASP A 113 -6.23 -7.49 5.25
C ASP A 113 -6.97 -7.50 3.89
N THR A 114 -6.88 -6.40 3.15
CA THR A 114 -7.50 -6.30 1.82
C THR A 114 -6.69 -7.06 0.79
N ILE A 115 -7.38 -7.83 -0.07
CA ILE A 115 -6.78 -8.52 -1.21
C ILE A 115 -7.24 -7.83 -2.50
N LEU A 116 -6.28 -7.28 -3.25
CA LEU A 116 -6.51 -6.71 -4.58
C LEU A 116 -6.08 -7.72 -5.64
N ARG A 117 -6.91 -7.91 -6.66
CA ARG A 117 -6.68 -8.85 -7.78
C ARG A 117 -6.40 -8.09 -9.08
N GLN A 118 -6.04 -8.82 -10.14
CA GLN A 118 -5.72 -8.22 -11.43
C GLN A 118 -6.89 -7.40 -11.99
N GLY A 119 -6.58 -6.31 -12.70
CA GLY A 119 -7.58 -5.48 -13.37
C GLY A 119 -8.38 -4.53 -12.47
N VAL A 120 -8.04 -4.41 -11.18
CA VAL A 120 -8.74 -3.51 -10.24
C VAL A 120 -8.32 -2.06 -10.46
N THR A 121 -9.31 -1.17 -10.58
CA THR A 121 -9.09 0.29 -10.58
C THR A 121 -9.86 0.92 -9.42
N LEU A 122 -9.15 1.68 -8.59
CA LEU A 122 -9.71 2.54 -7.53
C LEU A 122 -9.41 3.99 -7.92
N GLY A 123 -10.45 4.76 -8.23
CA GLY A 123 -10.37 6.14 -8.73
C GLY A 123 -10.94 7.14 -7.76
#